data_AF-A0A4R4PK66-F1
#
_entry.id   AF-A0A4R4PK66-F1
#
_cell.length_a   1.000
_cell.length_b   1.000
_cell.length_c   1.000
_cell.angle_alpha   90.00
_cell.angle_beta   90.00
_cell.angle_gamma   90.00
#
_symmetry.space_group_name_H-M   'P 1'
#
loop_
_entity.id
_entity.type
_entity.pdbx_description
1 polymer ?
#
loop_
_entity_poly.entity_id
_entity_poly.type
_entity_poly.pdbx_seq_one_letter_code
_entity_poly.pdbx_strand_id
1 'polypeptide(L)'
;MVADLRRTVGPDHRDTILYRHILGFCLGEAGDPPRAVDVFTELLGDAVRVLGPDNPDTLDVRHELARWRGRAGDAAGAAAAFAELVLDRIRVQGPDHPHTLLSRHNLALWTGEAGDAPGAAAAFAELVVDRRRVLGPEHPDTVKSARALAHWREQPGPHSHTVQ
;
A
#
# COMPACT_ATOMS: atom_id res chain seq x y z
N MET A 1 9.37 32.54 12.41
CA MET A 1 9.14 31.78 13.67
C MET A 1 8.70 30.35 13.36
N VAL A 2 9.52 29.61 12.59
CA VAL A 2 9.25 28.19 12.21
C VAL A 2 10.46 27.29 12.52
N ALA A 3 11.60 27.87 12.90
CA ALA A 3 12.81 27.14 13.27
C ALA A 3 12.80 26.62 14.73
N ASP A 4 11.83 27.07 15.55
CA ASP A 4 11.83 26.82 17.00
C ASP A 4 10.97 25.61 17.43
N LEU A 5 10.05 25.17 16.56
CA LEU A 5 9.24 23.97 16.79
C LEU A 5 10.05 22.66 16.60
N ARG A 6 11.15 22.68 15.84
CA ARG A 6 12.07 21.53 15.72
C ARG A 6 12.92 21.29 16.96
N ARG A 7 13.05 22.28 17.85
CA ARG A 7 13.96 22.22 19.00
C ARG A 7 13.23 21.90 20.32
N THR A 8 11.91 22.09 20.34
CA THR A 8 11.09 21.98 21.57
C THR A 8 10.23 20.70 21.59
N VAL A 9 9.93 20.14 20.41
CA VAL A 9 9.25 18.85 20.26
C VAL A 9 10.30 17.88 19.74
N GLY A 10 10.75 16.94 20.58
CA GLY A 10 11.76 15.95 20.16
C GLY A 10 11.32 15.18 18.91
N PRO A 11 12.25 14.57 18.16
CA PRO A 11 11.95 13.76 16.96
C PRO A 11 11.00 12.58 17.23
N ASP A 12 10.71 12.31 18.52
CA ASP A 12 10.00 11.16 19.04
C ASP A 12 8.52 11.45 19.37
N HIS A 13 8.01 12.63 19.03
CA HIS A 13 6.61 12.96 19.29
C HIS A 13 5.70 12.50 18.15
N ARG A 14 4.55 11.89 18.49
CA ARG A 14 3.51 11.41 17.56
C ARG A 14 3.12 12.45 16.50
N ASP A 15 3.09 13.73 16.87
CA ASP A 15 2.77 14.84 15.95
C ASP A 15 3.84 15.07 14.88
N THR A 16 5.09 14.69 15.15
CA THR A 16 6.19 14.75 14.17
C THR A 16 6.02 13.67 13.10
N ILE A 17 5.48 12.50 13.48
CA ILE A 17 5.18 11.40 12.54
C ILE A 17 4.04 11.83 11.60
N LEU A 18 2.98 12.44 12.14
CA LEU A 18 1.88 12.96 11.34
C LEU A 18 2.33 14.05 10.35
N TYR A 19 3.17 14.99 10.79
CA TYR A 19 3.68 16.06 9.92
C TYR A 19 4.56 15.52 8.78
N ARG A 20 5.45 14.57 9.07
CA ARG A 20 6.31 13.94 8.05
C ARG A 20 5.54 13.04 7.10
N HIS A 21 4.49 12.38 7.59
CA HIS A 21 3.56 11.62 6.74
C HIS A 21 2.92 12.53 5.69
N ILE A 22 2.37 13.68 6.10
CA ILE A 22 1.77 14.66 5.18
C ILE A 22 2.81 15.18 4.18
N LEU A 23 4.04 15.47 4.63
CA LEU A 23 5.12 15.92 3.75
C LEU A 23 5.49 14.87 2.68
N GLY A 24 5.68 13.62 3.08
CA GLY A 24 5.97 12.52 2.16
C GLY A 24 4.85 12.31 1.14
N PHE A 25 3.59 12.35 1.61
CA PHE A 25 2.42 12.28 0.75
C PHE A 25 2.39 13.42 -0.29
N CYS A 26 2.58 14.67 0.14
CA CYS A 26 2.59 15.81 -0.76
C CYS A 26 3.73 15.77 -1.79
N LEU A 27 4.92 15.28 -1.42
CA LEU A 27 6.06 15.16 -2.34
C LEU A 27 5.81 14.14 -3.44
N GLY A 28 5.23 12.99 -3.09
CA GLY A 28 4.89 11.97 -4.08
C GLY A 28 3.79 12.45 -5.04
N GLU A 29 2.76 13.12 -4.53
CA GLU A 29 1.70 13.71 -5.36
C GLU A 29 2.19 14.89 -6.20
N ALA A 30 3.24 15.60 -5.76
CA ALA A 30 3.92 16.64 -6.55
C ALA A 30 4.80 16.08 -7.69
N GLY A 31 4.82 14.75 -7.89
CA GLY A 31 5.49 14.12 -9.02
C GLY A 31 6.92 13.65 -8.74
N ASP A 32 7.31 13.49 -7.47
CA ASP A 32 8.63 12.95 -7.09
C ASP A 32 8.51 11.65 -6.25
N PRO A 33 8.12 10.52 -6.88
CA PRO A 33 8.01 9.23 -6.18
C PRO A 33 9.30 8.74 -5.50
N PRO A 34 10.50 8.86 -6.10
CA PRO A 34 11.74 8.46 -5.42
C PRO A 34 11.97 9.22 -4.12
N ARG A 35 11.75 10.54 -4.12
CA ARG A 35 11.90 11.32 -2.90
C ARG A 35 10.86 10.99 -1.83
N ALA A 36 9.64 10.62 -2.24
CA ALA A 36 8.65 10.10 -1.30
C ALA A 36 9.12 8.80 -0.65
N VAL A 37 9.75 7.88 -1.41
CA VAL A 37 10.34 6.65 -0.86
C VAL A 37 11.39 6.96 0.21
N ASP A 38 12.28 7.92 -0.04
CA ASP A 38 13.30 8.31 0.94
C ASP A 38 12.67 8.83 2.24
N VAL A 39 11.71 9.76 2.14
CA VAL A 39 11.01 10.33 3.29
C VAL A 39 10.26 9.26 4.09
N PHE A 40 9.54 8.36 3.41
CA PHE A 40 8.80 7.30 4.08
C PHE A 40 9.71 6.21 4.67
N THR A 41 10.91 6.01 4.11
CA THR A 41 11.92 5.10 4.68
C THR A 41 12.46 5.63 6.00
N GLU A 42 12.83 6.91 6.06
CA GLU A 42 13.26 7.56 7.30
C GLU A 42 12.12 7.56 8.35
N LEU A 43 10.90 7.91 7.91
CA LEU A 43 9.73 7.94 8.77
C LEU A 43 9.41 6.57 9.37
N LEU A 44 9.61 5.48 8.61
CA LEU A 44 9.38 4.13 9.10
C LEU A 44 10.34 3.77 10.24
N GLY A 45 11.61 4.16 10.13
CA GLY A 45 12.59 3.96 11.21
C GLY A 45 12.18 4.64 12.50
N ASP A 46 11.72 5.90 12.40
CA ASP A 46 11.21 6.65 13.55
C ASP A 46 9.91 6.05 14.11
N ALA A 47 8.96 5.67 13.25
CA ALA A 47 7.68 5.10 13.66
C ALA A 47 7.86 3.75 14.39
N VAL A 48 8.72 2.86 13.89
CA VAL A 48 9.03 1.58 14.55
C VAL A 48 9.66 1.81 15.91
N ARG A 49 10.60 2.76 16.02
CA ARG A 49 11.32 3.05 17.28
C ARG A 49 10.41 3.66 18.35
N VAL A 50 9.51 4.55 17.95
CA VAL A 50 8.68 5.35 18.88
C VAL A 50 7.35 4.66 19.20
N LEU A 51 6.68 4.12 18.18
CA LEU A 51 5.32 3.58 18.29
C LEU A 51 5.29 2.04 18.35
N GLY A 52 6.36 1.40 17.87
CA GLY A 52 6.45 -0.04 17.69
C GLY A 52 6.00 -0.50 16.30
N PRO A 53 6.44 -1.70 15.86
CA PRO A 53 6.20 -2.22 14.51
C PRO A 53 4.73 -2.54 14.21
N ASP A 54 3.95 -2.85 15.24
CA ASP A 54 2.54 -3.28 15.14
C ASP A 54 1.55 -2.12 15.31
N ASN A 55 2.05 -0.91 15.59
CA ASN A 55 1.19 0.25 15.77
C ASN A 55 0.48 0.59 14.44
N PRO A 56 -0.84 0.90 14.45
CA PRO A 56 -1.57 1.28 13.25
C PRO A 56 -0.90 2.40 12.44
N ASP A 57 -0.36 3.44 13.10
CA ASP A 57 0.31 4.56 12.43
C ASP A 57 1.60 4.07 11.72
N THR A 58 2.32 3.12 12.31
CA THR A 58 3.50 2.47 11.69
C THR A 58 3.09 1.61 10.48
N LEU A 59 1.98 0.88 10.57
CA LEU A 59 1.46 0.08 9.47
C LEU A 59 0.97 0.96 8.30
N ASP A 60 0.51 2.18 8.55
CA ASP A 60 0.17 3.16 7.51
C ASP A 60 1.43 3.75 6.85
N VAL A 61 2.48 4.03 7.61
CA VAL A 61 3.77 4.43 7.02
C VAL A 61 4.33 3.33 6.10
N ARG A 62 4.24 2.06 6.50
CA ARG A 62 4.62 0.92 5.63
C ARG A 62 3.77 0.86 4.36
N HIS A 63 2.48 1.18 4.45
CA HIS A 63 1.57 1.21 3.31
C HIS A 63 2.02 2.25 2.28
N GLU A 64 2.27 3.48 2.72
CA GLU A 64 2.70 4.56 1.82
C GLU A 64 4.08 4.26 1.23
N LEU A 65 5.03 3.75 2.02
CA LEU A 65 6.34 3.36 1.49
C LEU A 65 6.22 2.33 0.36
N ALA A 66 5.42 1.29 0.55
CA ALA A 66 5.20 0.27 -0.48
C ALA A 66 4.51 0.86 -1.73
N ARG A 67 3.51 1.73 -1.53
CA ARG A 67 2.83 2.45 -2.63
C ARG A 67 3.81 3.29 -3.45
N TRP A 68 4.67 4.08 -2.79
CA TRP A 68 5.62 4.95 -3.48
C TRP A 68 6.74 4.19 -4.18
N ARG A 69 7.19 3.05 -3.64
CA ARG A 69 8.13 2.16 -4.33
C ARG A 69 7.59 1.70 -5.68
N GLY A 70 6.35 1.22 -5.70
CA GLY A 70 5.71 0.81 -6.95
C GLY A 70 5.58 1.97 -7.93
N ARG A 71 5.16 3.15 -7.44
CA ARG A 71 5.06 4.38 -8.26
C ARG A 71 6.40 4.89 -8.77
N ALA A 72 7.50 4.57 -8.09
CA ALA A 72 8.88 4.85 -8.53
C ALA A 72 9.41 3.81 -9.54
N GLY A 73 8.62 2.78 -9.88
CA GLY A 73 8.97 1.75 -10.87
C GLY A 73 9.33 0.38 -10.28
N ASP A 74 9.34 0.23 -8.95
CA ASP A 74 9.62 -1.04 -8.28
C ASP A 74 8.32 -1.80 -7.95
N ALA A 75 7.65 -2.32 -8.99
CA ALA A 75 6.40 -3.06 -8.84
C ALA A 75 6.58 -4.36 -8.01
N ALA A 76 7.65 -5.11 -8.25
CA ALA A 76 7.93 -6.35 -7.55
C ALA A 76 8.23 -6.12 -6.05
N GLY A 77 9.05 -5.11 -5.72
CA GLY A 77 9.32 -4.74 -4.34
C GLY A 77 8.10 -4.16 -3.63
N ALA A 78 7.23 -3.44 -4.34
CA ALA A 78 5.94 -3.01 -3.80
C ALA A 78 5.03 -4.20 -3.47
N ALA A 79 4.90 -5.18 -4.37
CA ALA A 79 4.12 -6.39 -4.13
C ALA A 79 4.65 -7.17 -2.91
N ALA A 80 5.97 -7.37 -2.81
CA ALA A 80 6.57 -8.03 -1.65
C ALA A 80 6.28 -7.29 -0.34
N ALA A 81 6.45 -5.96 -0.32
CA ALA A 81 6.18 -5.15 0.87
C ALA A 81 4.69 -5.16 1.27
N PHE A 82 3.77 -5.14 0.30
CA PHE A 82 2.35 -5.28 0.59
C PHE A 82 1.97 -6.68 1.08
N ALA A 83 2.64 -7.75 0.62
CA ALA A 83 2.39 -9.10 1.10
C ALA A 83 2.72 -9.23 2.60
N GLU A 84 3.87 -8.72 3.03
CA GLU A 84 4.23 -8.65 4.45
C GLU A 84 3.24 -7.80 5.25
N LEU A 85 2.90 -6.62 4.73
CA LEU A 85 1.97 -5.71 5.41
C LEU A 85 0.57 -6.31 5.57
N VAL A 86 0.08 -7.09 4.60
CA VAL A 86 -1.20 -7.78 4.69
C VAL A 86 -1.18 -8.81 5.82
N LEU A 87 -0.10 -9.59 5.97
CA LEU A 87 0.02 -10.55 7.07
C LEU A 87 -0.01 -9.86 8.44
N ASP A 88 0.73 -8.76 8.57
CA ASP A 88 0.73 -7.99 9.82
C ASP A 88 -0.62 -7.33 10.10
N ARG A 89 -1.29 -6.75 9.10
CA ARG A 89 -2.64 -6.17 9.28
C ARG A 89 -3.69 -7.23 9.60
N ILE A 90 -3.61 -8.43 9.02
CA ILE A 90 -4.48 -9.55 9.39
C ILE A 90 -4.27 -9.91 10.87
N ARG A 91 -3.01 -10.02 11.32
CA ARG A 91 -2.69 -10.36 12.70
C ARG A 91 -3.15 -9.29 13.71
N VAL A 92 -2.96 -8.01 13.39
CA VAL A 92 -3.20 -6.90 14.32
C VAL A 92 -4.65 -6.40 14.27
N GLN A 93 -5.24 -6.30 13.08
CA GLN A 93 -6.54 -5.64 12.85
C GLN A 93 -7.63 -6.62 12.38
N GLY A 94 -7.25 -7.81 11.91
CA GLY A 94 -8.15 -8.79 11.34
C GLY A 94 -8.28 -8.71 9.81
N PRO A 95 -8.77 -9.78 9.17
CA PRO A 95 -8.85 -9.90 7.70
C PRO A 95 -9.85 -8.95 7.05
N ASP A 96 -10.90 -8.56 7.78
CA ASP A 96 -12.02 -7.74 7.28
C ASP A 96 -11.83 -6.24 7.53
N HIS A 97 -10.75 -5.85 8.22
CA HIS A 97 -10.51 -4.46 8.53
C HIS A 97 -10.31 -3.64 7.24
N PRO A 98 -10.87 -2.42 7.11
CA PRO A 98 -10.78 -1.62 5.89
C PRO A 98 -9.34 -1.43 5.40
N HIS A 99 -8.40 -1.20 6.32
CA HIS A 99 -6.98 -1.07 5.98
C HIS A 99 -6.35 -2.38 5.51
N THR A 100 -6.78 -3.53 6.03
CA THR A 100 -6.36 -4.86 5.51
C THR A 100 -6.86 -5.06 4.09
N LEU A 101 -8.14 -4.80 3.84
CA LEU A 101 -8.75 -4.91 2.50
C LEU A 101 -8.14 -3.92 1.50
N LEU A 102 -7.70 -2.75 1.96
CA LEU A 102 -6.97 -1.79 1.12
C LEU A 102 -5.56 -2.29 0.77
N SER A 103 -4.81 -2.84 1.73
CA SER A 103 -3.49 -3.42 1.43
C SER A 103 -3.58 -4.63 0.51
N ARG A 104 -4.61 -5.48 0.64
CA ARG A 104 -4.88 -6.60 -0.29
C ARG A 104 -5.15 -6.10 -1.72
N HIS A 105 -5.86 -4.98 -1.87
CA HIS A 105 -6.09 -4.37 -3.18
C HIS A 105 -4.78 -3.93 -3.84
N ASN A 106 -3.91 -3.26 -3.08
CA ASN A 106 -2.62 -2.80 -3.62
C ASN A 106 -1.66 -3.95 -3.88
N LEU A 107 -1.68 -5.00 -3.05
CA LEU A 107 -0.94 -6.24 -3.33
C LEU A 107 -1.33 -6.82 -4.68
N ALA A 108 -2.63 -7.01 -4.92
CA ALA A 108 -3.14 -7.56 -6.18
C ALA A 108 -2.78 -6.66 -7.38
N LEU A 109 -2.88 -5.33 -7.22
CA LEU A 109 -2.49 -4.37 -8.25
C LEU A 109 -1.00 -4.51 -8.61
N TRP A 110 -0.12 -4.41 -7.63
CA TRP A 110 1.33 -4.47 -7.87
C TRP A 110 1.81 -5.85 -8.33
N THR A 111 1.09 -6.92 -7.97
CA THR A 111 1.34 -8.28 -8.52
C THR A 111 1.12 -8.30 -10.03
N GLY A 112 0.05 -7.66 -10.52
CA GLY A 112 -0.23 -7.55 -11.95
C GLY A 112 0.78 -6.66 -12.68
N GLU A 113 1.10 -5.51 -12.10
CA GLU A 113 2.13 -4.59 -12.63
C GLU A 113 3.53 -5.22 -12.65
N ALA A 114 3.82 -6.17 -11.74
CA ALA A 114 5.06 -6.95 -11.75
C ALA A 114 5.06 -8.06 -12.82
N GLY A 115 3.97 -8.23 -13.57
CA GLY A 115 3.84 -9.17 -14.68
C GLY A 115 3.02 -10.43 -14.40
N ASP A 116 2.48 -10.60 -13.19
CA ASP A 116 1.62 -11.73 -12.83
C ASP A 116 0.13 -11.35 -12.91
N ALA A 117 -0.35 -11.15 -14.13
CA ALA A 117 -1.77 -10.86 -14.39
C ALA A 117 -2.72 -11.97 -13.88
N PRO A 118 -2.42 -13.28 -14.05
CA PRO A 118 -3.24 -14.34 -13.48
C PRO A 118 -3.31 -14.29 -11.95
N GLY A 119 -2.20 -14.07 -11.26
CA GLY A 119 -2.14 -13.92 -9.81
C GLY A 119 -2.92 -12.70 -9.32
N ALA A 120 -2.81 -11.56 -10.03
CA ALA A 120 -3.60 -10.36 -9.75
C ALA A 120 -5.11 -10.63 -9.88
N ALA A 121 -5.54 -11.30 -10.97
CA ALA A 121 -6.93 -11.66 -11.19
C ALA A 121 -7.47 -12.60 -10.10
N ALA A 122 -6.68 -13.60 -9.67
CA ALA A 122 -7.06 -14.47 -8.57
C ALA A 122 -7.25 -13.68 -7.26
N ALA A 123 -6.28 -12.84 -6.90
CA ALA A 123 -6.33 -12.03 -5.69
C ALA A 123 -7.49 -11.02 -5.70
N PHE A 124 -7.78 -10.37 -6.84
CA PHE A 124 -8.94 -9.49 -6.95
C PHE A 124 -10.27 -10.25 -6.86
N ALA A 125 -10.35 -11.48 -7.36
CA ALA A 125 -11.57 -12.29 -7.27
C ALA A 125 -11.92 -12.60 -5.81
N GLU A 126 -10.94 -13.02 -5.00
CA GLU A 126 -11.12 -13.23 -3.57
C GLU A 126 -11.50 -11.93 -2.85
N LEU A 127 -10.79 -10.84 -3.14
CA LEU A 127 -11.05 -9.55 -2.51
C LEU A 127 -12.45 -9.00 -2.81
N VAL A 128 -12.98 -9.22 -4.01
CA VAL A 128 -14.35 -8.83 -4.36
C VAL A 128 -15.37 -9.60 -3.53
N VAL A 129 -15.16 -10.91 -3.31
CA VAL A 129 -16.05 -11.72 -2.45
C VAL A 129 -16.06 -11.15 -1.02
N ASP A 130 -14.89 -10.88 -0.47
CA ASP A 130 -14.76 -10.32 0.88
C ASP A 130 -15.38 -8.92 1.00
N ARG A 131 -15.08 -8.01 0.06
CA ARG A 131 -15.65 -6.66 0.06
C ARG A 131 -17.17 -6.66 -0.12
N ARG A 132 -17.72 -7.57 -0.94
CA ARG A 132 -19.17 -7.74 -1.07
C ARG A 132 -19.82 -8.17 0.26
N ARG A 133 -19.17 -9.06 1.00
CA ARG A 133 -19.65 -9.53 2.31
C ARG A 133 -19.56 -8.44 3.38
N VAL A 134 -18.47 -7.68 3.42
CA VAL A 134 -18.18 -6.70 4.47
C VAL A 134 -18.84 -5.34 4.21
N LEU A 135 -18.76 -4.83 2.98
CA LEU A 135 -19.15 -3.47 2.59
C LEU A 135 -20.43 -3.43 1.74
N GLY A 136 -20.79 -4.55 1.12
CA GLY A 136 -21.88 -4.64 0.14
C GLY A 136 -21.42 -4.51 -1.31
N PRO A 137 -22.27 -4.93 -2.27
CA PRO A 137 -21.93 -4.97 -3.69
C PRO A 137 -21.74 -3.60 -4.34
N GLU A 138 -22.51 -2.60 -3.91
CA GLU A 138 -22.51 -1.25 -4.49
C GLU A 138 -21.47 -0.32 -3.86
N HIS A 139 -20.72 -0.79 -2.85
CA HIS A 139 -19.71 0.04 -2.20
C HIS A 139 -18.62 0.42 -3.21
N PRO A 140 -18.16 1.70 -3.23
CA PRO A 140 -17.17 2.16 -4.20
C PRO A 140 -15.91 1.28 -4.28
N ASP A 141 -15.40 0.82 -3.13
CA ASP A 141 -14.25 -0.07 -3.08
C ASP A 141 -14.52 -1.47 -3.66
N THR A 142 -15.74 -1.99 -3.50
CA THR A 142 -16.15 -3.26 -4.10
C THR A 142 -16.18 -3.13 -5.62
N VAL A 143 -16.80 -2.08 -6.13
CA VAL A 143 -16.88 -1.78 -7.57
C VAL A 143 -15.48 -1.56 -8.15
N LYS A 144 -14.60 -0.84 -7.45
CA LYS A 144 -13.22 -0.62 -7.87
C LYS A 144 -12.44 -1.93 -8.01
N SER A 145 -12.52 -2.83 -7.02
CA SER A 145 -11.88 -4.15 -7.12
C SER A 145 -12.49 -5.01 -8.23
N ALA A 146 -13.80 -4.94 -8.45
CA ALA A 146 -14.46 -5.69 -9.53
C ALA A 146 -14.03 -5.22 -10.92
N ARG A 147 -13.83 -3.91 -11.10
CA ARG A 147 -13.27 -3.36 -12.35
C ARG A 147 -11.82 -3.80 -12.57
N ALA A 148 -11.00 -3.77 -11.52
CA ALA A 148 -9.63 -4.28 -11.58
C ALA A 148 -9.60 -5.77 -11.94
N LEU A 149 -10.49 -6.58 -11.36
CA LEU A 149 -10.64 -7.99 -11.71
C LEU A 149 -10.94 -8.19 -13.20
N ALA A 150 -11.88 -7.43 -13.76
CA ALA A 150 -12.20 -7.51 -15.18
C ALA A 150 -10.97 -7.17 -16.04
N HIS A 151 -10.29 -6.08 -15.71
CA HIS A 151 -9.07 -5.65 -16.40
C HIS A 151 -7.98 -6.73 -16.41
N TRP A 152 -7.65 -7.31 -15.26
CA TRP A 152 -6.59 -8.33 -15.16
C TRP A 152 -6.98 -9.69 -15.75
N ARG A 153 -8.27 -9.97 -15.93
CA ARG A 153 -8.75 -11.16 -16.66
C ARG A 153 -8.65 -11.00 -18.18
N GLU A 154 -8.80 -9.78 -18.66
CA GLU A 154 -8.68 -9.43 -20.08
C GLU A 154 -7.21 -9.29 -20.50
N GLN A 155 -6.32 -9.00 -19.55
CA GLN A 155 -4.88 -9.04 -19.77
C GLN A 155 -4.45 -10.47 -20.09
N PRO A 156 -3.91 -10.73 -21.28
CA PRO A 156 -3.44 -12.05 -21.61
C PRO A 156 -2.27 -12.40 -20.69
N GLY A 157 -2.30 -13.59 -20.10
CA GLY A 157 -1.11 -14.17 -19.48
C GLY A 157 0.05 -14.17 -20.49
N PRO A 158 1.31 -14.14 -20.05
CA PRO A 158 2.47 -14.05 -20.95
C PRO A 158 2.32 -15.09 -22.06
N HIS A 159 1.99 -14.63 -23.26
CA HIS A 159 1.69 -15.53 -24.37
C HIS A 159 2.93 -16.36 -24.64
N SER A 160 2.80 -17.67 -24.46
CA SER A 160 3.60 -18.64 -25.19
C SER A 160 3.46 -18.31 -26.67
N HIS A 161 4.45 -17.60 -27.23
CA HIS A 161 4.66 -17.55 -28.67
C HIS A 161 4.95 -18.97 -29.14
N THR A 162 3.90 -19.75 -29.41
CA THR A 162 4.01 -20.90 -30.31
C THR A 162 4.04 -20.30 -31.70
N VAL A 163 5.25 -20.13 -32.22
CA VAL A 163 5.51 -19.80 -33.63
C VAL A 163 5.00 -20.97 -34.46
N GLN A 164 4.17 -20.67 -35.46
CA GLN A 164 3.86 -21.57 -36.57
C GLN A 164 4.58 -21.10 -37.82
#